data_AF-A0A1V5GR46-F1
#
_entry.id   AF-A0A1V5GR46-F1
#
_cell.length_a   1.000
_cell.length_b   1.000
_cell.length_c   1.000
_cell.angle_alpha   90.00
_cell.angle_beta   90.00
_cell.angle_gamma   90.00
#
_symmetry.space_group_name_H-M   'P 1'
#
loop_
_entity.id
_entity.type
_entity.pdbx_description
1 polymer ?
#
loop_
_entity_poly.entity_id
_entity_poly.type
_entity_poly.pdbx_seq_one_letter_code
_entity_poly.pdbx_strand_id
1 'polypeptide(L)'
;MKTRKGFTLIELIVVIAIIGVLAAILVPSMLGYIRKSKINSANSTAAQVHKAANTALTEIDEEGGDLPTEAQLDHAKDAAMTGDDVMGKIAKYMDDAQKCEFSIHLHMGSCVAAAASQDGKYYGTYPAGLVTSDNYDDLTTASDALALCESVVDSANW
;
A
#
# COMPACT_ATOMS: atom_id res chain seq x y z
N MET A 1 -56.73 -26.33 6.58
CA MET A 1 -56.28 -24.99 7.00
C MET A 1 -54.87 -25.14 7.58
N LYS A 2 -53.83 -24.57 6.95
CA LYS A 2 -52.44 -24.72 7.41
C LYS A 2 -52.20 -23.78 8.61
N THR A 3 -51.97 -24.33 9.79
CA THR A 3 -51.61 -23.57 10.99
C THR A 3 -50.19 -23.01 10.81
N ARG A 4 -50.06 -21.69 10.74
CA ARG A 4 -48.74 -21.05 10.78
C ARG A 4 -48.32 -20.97 12.25
N LYS A 5 -47.36 -21.79 12.66
CA LYS A 5 -46.61 -21.58 13.90
C LYS A 5 -45.79 -20.30 13.72
N GLY A 6 -46.20 -19.23 14.39
CA GLY A 6 -45.42 -18.00 14.47
C GLY A 6 -44.29 -18.16 15.49
N PHE A 7 -43.14 -17.55 15.23
CA PHE A 7 -42.04 -17.42 16.19
C PHE A 7 -42.50 -16.67 17.45
N THR A 8 -41.98 -17.07 18.60
CA THR A 8 -42.23 -16.36 19.85
C THR A 8 -41.30 -15.15 19.98
N LEU A 9 -41.78 -14.05 20.59
CA LEU A 9 -40.94 -12.87 20.85
C LEU A 9 -39.76 -13.19 21.76
N ILE A 10 -39.91 -14.16 22.66
CA ILE A 10 -38.84 -14.59 23.57
C ILE A 10 -37.70 -15.31 22.83
N GLU A 11 -38.02 -16.15 21.85
CA GLU A 11 -37.00 -16.78 21.00
C GLU A 11 -36.17 -15.72 20.27
N LEU A 12 -36.80 -14.67 19.78
CA LEU A 12 -36.10 -13.59 19.09
C LEU A 12 -35.18 -12.81 20.03
N ILE A 13 -35.62 -12.51 21.25
CA ILE A 13 -34.83 -11.76 22.25
C ILE A 13 -33.58 -12.53 22.67
N VAL A 14 -33.67 -13.85 22.86
CA VAL A 14 -32.50 -14.67 23.22
C VAL A 14 -31.48 -14.71 22.07
N VAL A 15 -31.96 -14.78 20.82
CA VAL A 15 -31.07 -14.80 19.65
C VAL A 15 -30.28 -13.50 19.51
N ILE A 16 -30.94 -12.34 19.63
CA ILE A 16 -30.23 -11.05 19.56
C ILE A 16 -29.26 -10.86 20.72
N ALA A 17 -29.55 -11.41 21.90
CA ALA A 17 -28.64 -11.36 23.05
C ALA A 17 -27.35 -12.15 22.78
N ILE A 18 -27.45 -13.36 22.23
CA ILE A 18 -26.27 -14.17 21.89
C ILE A 18 -25.47 -13.51 20.76
N ILE A 19 -26.13 -13.00 19.71
CA ILE A 19 -25.47 -12.27 18.61
C ILE A 19 -24.74 -11.03 19.16
N GLY A 20 -25.33 -10.31 20.12
CA GLY A 20 -24.71 -9.15 20.77
C GLY A 20 -23.38 -9.49 21.46
N VAL A 21 -23.33 -10.58 22.22
CA VAL A 21 -22.09 -11.02 22.90
C VAL A 21 -21.02 -11.46 21.89
N LEU A 22 -21.40 -12.22 20.85
CA LEU A 22 -20.47 -12.65 19.81
C LEU A 22 -19.90 -11.46 19.03
N ALA A 23 -20.76 -10.49 18.67
CA ALA A 23 -20.35 -9.29 17.96
C ALA A 23 -19.36 -8.45 18.78
N ALA A 24 -19.57 -8.33 20.09
CA ALA A 24 -18.70 -7.54 20.97
C ALA A 24 -17.24 -8.02 20.97
N ILE A 25 -17.01 -9.33 20.88
CA ILE A 25 -15.65 -9.91 20.84
C ILE A 25 -15.09 -9.88 19.41
N LEU A 26 -15.94 -10.11 18.40
CA LEU A 26 -15.51 -10.24 17.01
C LEU A 26 -15.08 -8.92 16.38
N VAL A 27 -15.82 -7.82 16.63
CA VAL A 27 -15.59 -6.51 16.00
C VAL A 27 -14.14 -6.00 16.19
N PRO A 28 -13.59 -5.90 17.41
CA PRO A 28 -12.22 -5.39 17.57
C PRO A 28 -11.17 -6.27 16.90
N SER A 29 -11.32 -7.60 16.96
CA SER A 29 -10.41 -8.54 16.30
C SER A 29 -10.46 -8.42 14.77
N MET A 30 -11.65 -8.27 14.20
CA MET A 30 -11.83 -8.14 12.75
C MET A 30 -11.22 -6.83 12.23
N LEU A 31 -11.37 -5.72 12.96
CA LEU A 31 -10.78 -4.44 12.58
C LEU A 31 -9.25 -4.50 12.50
N GLY A 32 -8.59 -5.14 13.46
CA GLY A 32 -7.14 -5.34 13.43
C GLY A 32 -6.67 -6.19 12.23
N TYR A 33 -7.40 -7.25 11.91
CA TYR A 33 -7.11 -8.09 10.74
C TYR A 33 -7.25 -7.32 9.42
N ILE A 34 -8.32 -6.52 9.28
CA ILE A 34 -8.53 -5.68 8.09
C ILE A 34 -7.39 -4.67 7.92
N ARG A 35 -6.95 -4.01 9.00
CA ARG A 35 -5.82 -3.06 8.95
C ARG A 35 -4.54 -3.74 8.45
N LYS A 36 -4.17 -4.87 9.05
CA LYS A 36 -2.98 -5.64 8.62
C LYS A 36 -3.09 -6.10 7.16
N SER A 37 -4.27 -6.55 6.75
CA SER A 37 -4.52 -6.95 5.36
C SER A 37 -4.34 -5.78 4.38
N LYS A 38 -4.83 -4.58 4.74
CA LYS A 38 -4.66 -3.36 3.95
C LYS A 38 -3.20 -2.93 3.83
N ILE A 39 -2.44 -2.95 4.94
CA ILE A 39 -1.00 -2.66 4.93
C ILE A 39 -0.25 -3.69 4.05
N ASN A 40 -0.56 -4.98 4.17
CA ASN A 40 0.06 -6.02 3.34
C ASN A 40 -0.24 -5.83 1.84
N SER A 41 -1.47 -5.44 1.49
CA SER A 41 -1.83 -5.11 0.11
C SER A 41 -1.06 -3.90 -0.40
N ALA A 42 -0.88 -2.88 0.44
CA ALA A 42 -0.09 -1.71 0.10
C ALA A 42 1.40 -2.07 -0.06
N ASN A 43 1.96 -2.95 0.78
CA ASN A 43 3.34 -3.45 0.65
C ASN A 43 3.54 -4.19 -0.69
N SER A 44 2.55 -4.99 -1.11
CA SER A 44 2.58 -5.63 -2.43
C SER A 44 2.57 -4.61 -3.57
N THR A 45 1.83 -3.51 -3.40
CA THR A 45 1.80 -2.39 -4.37
C THR A 45 3.16 -1.69 -4.42
N ALA A 46 3.77 -1.39 -3.28
CA ALA A 46 5.10 -0.78 -3.21
C ALA A 46 6.18 -1.67 -3.85
N ALA A 47 6.12 -3.00 -3.64
CA ALA A 47 7.01 -3.94 -4.29
C ALA A 47 6.84 -3.98 -5.83
N GLN A 48 5.60 -3.85 -6.31
CA GLN A 48 5.31 -3.75 -7.75
C GLN A 48 5.88 -2.45 -8.33
N VAL A 49 5.68 -1.32 -7.65
CA VAL A 49 6.26 -0.01 -8.02
C VAL A 49 7.78 -0.09 -8.07
N HIS A 50 8.42 -0.64 -7.04
CA HIS A 50 9.88 -0.84 -7.01
C HIS A 50 10.38 -1.68 -8.20
N LYS A 51 9.68 -2.78 -8.51
CA LYS A 51 10.03 -3.65 -9.64
C LYS A 51 9.85 -2.90 -10.98
N ALA A 52 8.73 -2.21 -11.15
CA ALA A 52 8.46 -1.42 -12.35
C ALA A 52 9.49 -0.30 -12.55
N ALA A 53 9.88 0.39 -11.47
CA ALA A 53 10.90 1.42 -11.48
C ALA A 53 12.27 0.85 -11.89
N ASN A 54 12.68 -0.29 -11.34
CA ASN A 54 13.94 -0.93 -11.75
C ASN A 54 13.91 -1.39 -13.22
N THR A 55 12.80 -1.94 -13.71
CA THR A 55 12.67 -2.27 -15.14
C THR A 55 12.75 -1.01 -16.02
N ALA A 56 12.10 0.08 -15.61
CA ALA A 56 12.14 1.36 -16.30
C ALA A 56 13.56 1.93 -16.36
N LEU A 57 14.32 1.86 -15.26
CA LEU A 57 15.70 2.30 -15.21
C LEU A 57 16.61 1.46 -16.12
N THR A 58 16.45 0.14 -16.14
CA THR A 58 17.18 -0.72 -17.08
C THR A 58 16.90 -0.35 -18.54
N GLU A 59 15.65 -0.08 -18.89
CA GLU A 59 15.30 0.34 -20.27
C GLU A 59 15.92 1.71 -20.62
N ILE A 60 15.93 2.66 -19.67
CA ILE A 60 16.58 3.97 -19.86
C ILE A 60 18.09 3.81 -20.08
N ASP A 61 18.74 2.91 -19.35
CA ASP A 61 20.17 2.61 -19.52
C ASP A 61 20.46 2.01 -20.91
N GLU A 62 19.62 1.07 -21.35
CA GLU A 62 19.72 0.46 -22.68
C GLU A 62 19.51 1.48 -23.82
N GLU A 63 18.65 2.47 -23.62
CA GLU A 63 18.43 3.58 -24.56
C GLU A 63 19.55 4.64 -24.53
N GLY A 64 20.53 4.51 -23.63
CA GLY A 64 21.62 5.47 -23.43
C GLY A 64 21.18 6.76 -22.75
N GLY A 65 20.06 6.72 -22.01
CA GLY A 65 19.57 7.81 -21.18
C GLY A 65 20.41 8.03 -19.93
N ASP A 66 20.30 9.22 -19.33
CA ASP A 66 21.03 9.55 -18.11
C ASP A 66 20.33 8.94 -16.89
N LEU A 67 21.05 8.10 -16.14
CA LEU A 67 20.52 7.48 -14.93
C LEU A 67 20.69 8.42 -13.74
N PRO A 68 19.64 8.62 -12.93
CA PRO A 68 19.75 9.44 -11.74
C PRO A 68 20.74 8.79 -10.75
N THR A 69 21.73 9.56 -10.31
CA THR A 69 22.65 9.14 -9.24
C THR A 69 21.94 9.13 -7.88
N GLU A 70 21.06 10.10 -7.65
CA GLU A 70 20.23 10.24 -6.46
C GLU A 70 18.94 10.98 -6.85
N ALA A 71 17.77 10.40 -6.58
CA ALA A 71 16.49 11.09 -6.80
C ALA A 71 15.37 10.50 -5.97
N GLN A 72 14.52 11.35 -5.41
CA GLN A 72 13.19 10.97 -4.95
C GLN A 72 12.16 11.42 -5.99
N LEU A 73 11.29 10.50 -6.41
CA LEU A 73 10.22 10.80 -7.35
C LEU A 73 8.87 10.47 -6.73
N ASP A 74 8.01 11.48 -6.64
CA ASP A 74 6.69 11.39 -6.04
C ASP A 74 5.60 11.42 -7.13
N HIS A 75 4.66 10.49 -7.03
CA HIS A 75 3.50 10.40 -7.88
C HIS A 75 2.23 10.53 -7.05
N ALA A 76 1.46 11.58 -7.34
CA ALA A 76 0.12 11.74 -6.78
C ALA A 76 -0.88 10.86 -7.56
N LYS A 77 -1.81 10.26 -6.83
CA LYS A 77 -2.90 9.47 -7.42
C LYS A 77 -3.64 10.27 -8.50
N ASP A 78 -3.94 9.60 -9.60
CA ASP A 78 -4.60 10.10 -10.81
C ASP A 78 -3.80 11.18 -11.58
N ALA A 79 -2.56 11.48 -11.18
CA ALA A 79 -1.68 12.33 -11.97
C ALA A 79 -1.29 11.63 -13.29
N ALA A 80 -1.07 12.41 -14.34
CA ALA A 80 -0.60 11.86 -15.60
C ALA A 80 0.87 11.43 -15.47
N MET A 81 1.18 10.22 -15.95
CA MET A 81 2.54 9.68 -16.06
C MET A 81 2.87 9.55 -17.54
N THR A 82 3.39 10.63 -18.13
CA THR A 82 3.62 10.74 -19.58
C THR A 82 5.08 11.04 -19.87
N GLY A 83 5.59 10.45 -20.94
CA GLY A 83 6.98 10.64 -21.37
C GLY A 83 7.73 9.32 -21.40
N ASP A 84 9.03 9.43 -21.68
CA ASP A 84 9.98 8.31 -21.66
C ASP A 84 10.93 8.39 -20.47
N ASP A 85 10.59 9.20 -19.47
CA ASP A 85 11.26 9.22 -18.17
C ASP A 85 10.85 8.01 -17.31
N VAL A 86 11.47 7.89 -16.13
CA VAL A 86 11.21 6.79 -15.18
C VAL A 86 9.71 6.67 -14.89
N MET A 87 9.02 7.80 -14.69
CA MET A 87 7.58 7.81 -14.41
C MET A 87 6.75 7.34 -15.60
N GLY A 88 6.96 7.89 -16.80
CA GLY A 88 6.25 7.44 -17.99
C GLY A 88 6.45 5.95 -18.28
N LYS A 89 7.65 5.41 -18.05
CA LYS A 89 7.95 3.99 -18.21
C LYS A 89 7.36 3.11 -17.11
N ILE A 90 7.31 3.55 -15.84
CA ILE A 90 6.61 2.81 -14.77
C ILE A 90 5.15 2.56 -15.16
N ALA A 91 4.46 3.54 -15.75
CA ALA A 91 3.08 3.36 -16.21
C ALA A 91 2.93 2.33 -17.33
N LYS A 92 3.99 2.03 -18.10
CA LYS A 92 4.00 0.95 -19.12
C LYS A 92 4.12 -0.44 -18.49
N TYR A 93 4.75 -0.55 -17.32
CA TYR A 93 5.01 -1.83 -16.62
C TYR A 93 4.05 -2.13 -15.47
N MET A 94 3.29 -1.12 -15.04
CA MET A 94 2.27 -1.24 -14.00
C MET A 94 1.00 -0.49 -14.45
N ASP A 95 0.03 -1.24 -14.98
CA ASP A 95 -1.23 -0.70 -15.51
C ASP A 95 -2.02 0.14 -14.48
N ASP A 96 -1.91 -0.21 -13.20
CA ASP A 96 -2.60 0.47 -12.10
C ASP A 96 -1.73 1.55 -11.42
N ALA A 97 -0.57 1.92 -12.00
CA ALA A 97 0.34 2.90 -11.41
C ALA A 97 -0.35 4.23 -11.13
N GLN A 98 -1.10 4.75 -12.11
CA GLN A 98 -1.85 6.01 -11.97
C GLN A 98 -2.95 5.98 -10.91
N LYS A 99 -3.45 4.79 -10.54
CA LYS A 99 -4.48 4.65 -9.49
C LYS A 99 -3.88 4.62 -8.09
N CYS A 100 -2.57 4.63 -7.98
CA CYS A 100 -1.84 4.62 -6.73
C CYS A 100 -1.20 5.98 -6.51
N GLU A 101 -1.08 6.40 -5.25
CA GLU A 101 -0.08 7.37 -4.83
C GLU A 101 1.19 6.58 -4.50
N PHE A 102 2.36 7.01 -4.97
CA PHE A 102 3.61 6.34 -4.62
C PHE A 102 4.80 7.29 -4.66
N SER A 103 5.83 6.93 -3.91
CA SER A 103 7.12 7.63 -3.87
C SER A 103 8.22 6.60 -4.00
N ILE A 104 9.24 6.89 -4.80
CA ILE A 104 10.41 6.02 -4.96
C ILE A 104 11.69 6.77 -4.68
N HIS A 105 12.66 6.06 -4.11
CA HIS A 105 14.02 6.54 -3.89
C HIS A 105 14.98 5.79 -4.81
N LEU A 106 15.72 6.55 -5.61
CA LEU A 106 16.68 6.07 -6.59
C LEU A 106 18.08 6.39 -6.12
N HIS A 107 18.95 5.38 -6.13
CA HIS A 107 20.36 5.50 -5.81
C HIS A 107 21.20 4.72 -6.82
N MET A 108 22.18 5.39 -7.43
CA MET A 108 23.11 4.82 -8.42
C MET A 108 22.41 4.05 -9.55
N GLY A 109 21.35 4.63 -10.12
CA GLY A 109 20.63 4.03 -11.25
C GLY A 109 19.72 2.86 -10.90
N SER A 110 19.47 2.60 -9.61
CA SER A 110 18.51 1.57 -9.16
C SER A 110 17.50 2.18 -8.20
N CYS A 111 16.27 1.68 -8.23
CA CYS A 111 15.28 1.96 -7.18
C CYS A 111 15.64 1.12 -5.96
N VAL A 112 15.93 1.77 -4.83
CA VAL A 112 16.35 1.12 -3.58
C VAL A 112 15.23 1.05 -2.55
N ALA A 113 14.27 1.98 -2.65
CA ALA A 113 13.08 1.99 -1.81
C ALA A 113 11.86 2.49 -2.58
N ALA A 114 10.69 2.01 -2.17
CA ALA A 114 9.41 2.50 -2.68
C ALA A 114 8.38 2.53 -1.55
N ALA A 115 7.45 3.47 -1.63
CA ALA A 115 6.26 3.51 -0.81
C ALA A 115 5.04 3.74 -1.70
N ALA A 116 3.90 3.11 -1.39
CA ALA A 116 2.70 3.22 -2.22
C ALA A 116 1.41 3.07 -1.41
N SER A 117 0.34 3.72 -1.88
CA SER A 117 -1.02 3.54 -1.40
C SER A 117 -2.05 3.61 -2.53
N GLN A 118 -3.07 2.74 -2.46
CA GLN A 118 -4.24 2.81 -3.35
C GLN A 118 -5.38 3.63 -2.73
N ASP A 119 -5.44 3.69 -1.40
CA ASP A 119 -6.58 4.21 -0.63
C ASP A 119 -6.26 5.55 0.06
N GLY A 120 -5.01 6.04 0.02
CA GLY A 120 -4.57 7.28 0.69
C GLY A 120 -4.61 7.23 2.22
N LYS A 121 -4.77 6.02 2.79
CA LYS A 121 -4.84 5.78 4.23
C LYS A 121 -3.86 4.74 4.72
N TYR A 122 -3.67 3.67 3.95
CA TYR A 122 -2.73 2.61 4.27
C TYR A 122 -1.59 2.68 3.28
N TYR A 123 -0.42 3.05 3.77
CA TYR A 123 0.80 3.09 2.99
C TYR A 123 1.57 1.80 3.21
N GLY A 124 2.12 1.27 2.13
CA GLY A 124 3.02 0.15 2.15
C GLY A 124 4.41 0.57 1.71
N THR A 125 5.39 -0.22 2.07
CA THR A 125 6.81 0.06 1.85
C THR A 125 7.50 -1.13 1.20
N TYR A 126 8.54 -0.82 0.44
CA TYR A 126 9.56 -1.73 -0.01
C TYR A 126 10.92 -1.11 0.35
N PRO A 127 11.78 -1.78 1.14
CA PRO A 127 11.55 -3.05 1.81
C PRO A 127 10.34 -3.05 2.75
N ALA A 128 9.65 -4.19 2.86
CA ALA A 128 8.40 -4.28 3.63
C ALA A 128 8.66 -4.40 5.15
N GLY A 129 7.64 -4.05 5.94
CA GLY A 129 7.65 -4.23 7.40
C GLY A 129 7.90 -2.96 8.21
N LEU A 130 8.07 -1.82 7.54
CA LEU A 130 8.29 -0.52 8.18
C LEU A 130 7.00 0.16 8.60
N VAL A 131 5.93 -0.04 7.83
CA VAL A 131 4.58 0.37 8.19
C VAL A 131 3.86 -0.77 8.89
N THR A 132 3.31 -0.49 10.06
CA THR A 132 2.66 -1.45 10.95
C THR A 132 1.33 -0.89 11.47
N SER A 133 0.59 -1.69 12.25
CA SER A 133 -0.64 -1.21 12.90
C SER A 133 -0.43 -0.06 13.88
N ASP A 134 0.83 0.21 14.26
CA ASP A 134 1.15 1.09 15.37
C ASP A 134 1.59 2.48 14.89
N ASN A 135 2.06 2.61 13.65
CA ASN A 135 2.57 3.85 13.06
C ASN A 135 1.83 4.29 11.78
N TYR A 136 0.89 3.50 11.24
CA TYR A 136 0.24 3.85 9.97
C TYR A 136 -0.59 5.14 10.04
N ASP A 137 -1.13 5.49 11.21
CA ASP A 137 -1.96 6.69 11.39
C ASP A 137 -1.13 7.99 11.34
N ASP A 138 0.20 7.91 11.51
CA ASP A 138 1.11 9.06 11.44
C ASP A 138 1.51 9.42 10.00
N LEU A 139 1.19 8.56 9.03
CA LEU A 139 1.58 8.68 7.63
C LEU A 139 0.45 9.31 6.83
N THR A 140 0.72 10.42 6.15
CA THR A 140 -0.27 11.17 5.37
C THR A 140 -0.04 11.10 3.88
N THR A 141 1.16 10.72 3.46
CA THR A 141 1.60 10.65 2.07
C THR A 141 2.53 9.47 1.83
N ALA A 142 2.74 9.12 0.56
CA ALA A 142 3.71 8.11 0.17
C ALA A 142 5.15 8.53 0.52
N SER A 143 5.47 9.83 0.50
CA SER A 143 6.79 10.33 0.87
C SER A 143 7.06 10.19 2.36
N ASP A 144 6.06 10.40 3.23
CA ASP A 144 6.19 10.12 4.67
C ASP A 144 6.58 8.66 4.93
N ALA A 145 5.94 7.74 4.19
CA ALA A 145 6.22 6.31 4.28
C ALA A 145 7.60 5.95 3.69
N LEU A 146 8.03 6.64 2.62
CA LEU A 146 9.34 6.46 2.01
C LEU A 146 10.48 6.89 2.95
N ALA A 147 10.29 7.97 3.71
CA ALA A 147 11.28 8.43 4.69
C ALA A 147 11.62 7.35 5.75
N LEU A 148 10.65 6.49 6.09
CA LEU A 148 10.91 5.31 6.93
C LEU A 148 11.88 4.34 6.25
N CYS A 149 11.71 4.11 4.94
CA CYS A 149 12.61 3.25 4.16
C CYS A 149 14.02 3.83 4.08
N GLU A 150 14.15 5.12 3.78
CA GLU A 150 15.44 5.80 3.65
C GLU A 150 16.27 5.66 4.93
N SER A 151 15.65 5.83 6.11
CA SER A 151 16.32 5.63 7.40
C SER A 151 16.89 4.21 7.59
N VAL A 152 16.28 3.20 6.95
CA VAL A 152 16.71 1.80 7.01
C VAL A 152 17.76 1.50 5.93
N VAL A 153 17.61 2.07 4.74
CA VAL A 153 18.58 1.93 3.64
C VAL A 153 19.92 2.58 4.01
N ASP A 154 19.90 3.78 4.57
CA ASP A 154 21.10 4.48 5.04
C ASP A 154 21.81 3.74 6.18
N SER A 155 21.03 3.07 7.05
CA SER A 155 21.56 2.23 8.12
C SER A 155 21.93 0.81 7.67
N ALA A 156 21.83 0.47 6.40
CA ALA A 156 22.33 -0.80 5.84
C ALA A 156 23.60 -0.65 4.99
N ASN A 157 23.96 0.59 4.61
CA ASN A 157 25.08 0.93 3.73
C ASN A 157 26.39 1.31 4.47
N TRP A 158 26.60 0.83 5.70
CA TRP A 158 27.85 0.95 6.48
C TRP A 158 28.49 -0.42 6.77
#